data_AF-Q7RD50-F1
#
_entry.id   AF-Q7RD50-F1
#
_cell.length_a   1.000
_cell.length_b   1.000
_cell.length_c   1.000
_cell.angle_alpha   90.00
_cell.angle_beta   90.00
_cell.angle_gamma   90.00
#
_symmetry.space_group_name_H-M   'P 1'
#
loop_
_entity.id
_entity.type
_entity.pdbx_description
1 polymer ?
#
loop_
_entity_poly.entity_id
_entity_poly.type
_entity_poly.pdbx_seq_one_letter_code
_entity_poly.pdbx_strand_id
1 'polypeptide(L)' 'MDGNRRFAKQMGLHTSIGHYLGSKNLIHIIELCIQLNIKILSVFAFSLLNYNRSPEEIHILFYLNLFFLINEEYFL' A
#
# COMPACT_ATOMS: atom_id res chain seq x y z
N MET A 1 3.73 1.16 -5.74
CA MET A 1 4.69 0.87 -4.66
C MET A 1 5.20 -0.55 -4.83
N ASP A 2 6.51 -0.75 -4.87
CA ASP A 2 7.11 -2.08 -5.08
C ASP A 2 7.90 -2.54 -3.85
N GLY A 3 8.17 -3.84 -3.75
CA GLY A 3 9.03 -4.42 -2.71
C GLY A 3 8.29 -5.07 -1.55
N ASN A 4 7.00 -4.84 -1.36
CA ASN A 4 6.20 -5.40 -0.25
C ASN A 4 6.36 -6.94 -0.10
N ARG A 5 6.29 -7.68 -1.22
CA ARG A 5 6.51 -9.13 -1.26
C ARG A 5 7.95 -9.51 -0.87
N ARG A 6 8.94 -8.79 -1.39
CA ARG A 6 10.37 -9.04 -1.08
C ARG A 6 10.65 -8.80 0.40
N PHE A 7 10.13 -7.70 0.93
CA PHE A 7 10.23 -7.33 2.34
C PHE A 7 9.60 -8.40 3.24
N ALA A 8 8.35 -8.80 2.98
CA ALA A 8 7.70 -9.86 3.76
C ALA A 8 8.53 -11.15 3.78
N LYS A 9 9.03 -11.58 2.61
CA LYS A 9 9.89 -12.76 2.50
C LYS A 9 11.18 -12.64 3.31
N GLN A 10 11.86 -11.49 3.25
CA GLN A 10 13.09 -11.25 4.01
C GLN A 10 12.86 -11.26 5.52
N MET A 11 11.68 -10.85 5.97
CA MET A 11 11.31 -10.81 7.39
C MET A 11 10.64 -12.11 7.88
N GLY A 12 10.49 -13.14 7.04
CA GLY A 12 9.77 -14.37 7.39
C GLY A 12 8.27 -14.16 7.63
N LEU A 13 7.70 -13.11 7.06
CA LEU A 13 6.30 -12.72 7.22
C LEU A 13 5.46 -13.17 6.03
N HIS A 14 4.14 -13.30 6.26
CA HIS A 14 3.19 -13.50 5.18
C HIS A 14 3.13 -12.28 4.25
N THR A 15 2.93 -12.50 2.95
CA THR A 15 2.87 -11.44 1.92
C THR A 15 1.86 -10.34 2.25
N SER A 16 0.72 -10.70 2.85
CA SER A 16 -0.31 -9.73 3.27
C SER A 16 0.22 -8.68 4.25
N ILE A 17 1.11 -9.09 5.16
CA ILE A 17 1.72 -8.20 6.15
C ILE A 17 2.66 -7.21 5.46
N GLY A 18 3.42 -7.67 4.46
CA GLY A 18 4.25 -6.77 3.65
C GLY A 18 3.44 -5.70 2.93
N HIS A 19 2.29 -6.07 2.36
CA HIS A 19 1.40 -5.09 1.71
C HIS A 19 0.79 -4.11 2.71
N TYR A 20 0.32 -4.59 3.87
CA TYR A 20 -0.21 -3.74 4.94
C TYR A 20 0.82 -2.72 5.43
N LEU A 21 2.06 -3.16 5.69
CA LEU A 21 3.14 -2.27 6.11
C LEU A 21 3.52 -1.28 5.00
N GLY A 22 3.51 -1.70 3.74
CA GLY A 22 3.67 -0.81 2.60
C GLY A 22 2.61 0.29 2.55
N SER A 23 1.33 -0.05 2.76
CA SER A 23 0.24 0.92 2.82
C SER A 23 0.36 1.87 4.02
N LYS A 24 0.77 1.38 5.20
CA LYS A 24 1.09 2.26 6.34
C LYS A 24 2.20 3.25 6.02
N ASN A 25 3.26 2.79 5.35
CA ASN A 25 4.36 3.65 4.94
C ASN A 25 3.92 4.72 3.92
N LEU A 26 2.93 4.41 3.07
CA LEU A 26 2.36 5.40 2.18
C LEU A 26 1.70 6.57 2.93
N ILE A 27 1.01 6.31 4.04
CA ILE A 27 0.40 7.37 4.87
C ILE A 27 1.48 8.35 5.37
N HIS A 28 2.61 7.83 5.87
CA HIS A 28 3.74 8.67 6.30
C HIS A 28 4.33 9.50 5.14
N ILE A 29 4.39 8.92 3.92
CA ILE A 29 4.83 9.66 2.73
C ILE A 29 3.84 10.78 2.39
N ILE A 30 2.54 10.54 2.51
CA ILE A 30 1.51 11.55 2.28
C ILE A 30 1.64 12.70 3.29
N GLU A 31 1.79 12.39 4.58
CA GLU A 31 2.04 13.39 5.64
C GLU A 31 3.28 14.24 5.32
N LEU A 32 4.36 13.60 4.88
CA LEU A 32 5.58 14.30 4.48
C LEU A 32 5.35 15.19 3.25
N CYS A 33 4.59 14.72 2.26
CA CYS A 33 4.22 15.54 1.10
C CYS A 33 3.46 16.80 1.53
N ILE A 34 2.54 16.69 2.50
CA ILE A 34 1.80 17.83 3.06
C ILE A 34 2.77 18.81 3.73
N GLN A 35 3.66 18.31 4.60
CA GLN A 35 4.65 19.13 5.31
C GLN A 35 5.59 19.87 4.36
N LEU A 36 6.01 19.21 3.27
CA LEU A 36 6.90 19.77 2.25
C LEU A 36 6.15 20.59 1.19
N ASN A 37 4.84 20.79 1.35
CA ASN A 37 3.99 21.54 0.42
C ASN A 37 3.98 20.97 -1.02
N ILE A 38 4.16 19.66 -1.16
CA ILE A 38 4.04 18.92 -2.42
C ILE A 38 2.56 18.83 -2.78
N LYS A 39 2.19 19.40 -3.93
CA LYS A 39 0.78 19.57 -4.32
C LYS A 39 0.13 18.33 -4.92
N ILE A 40 0.92 17.46 -5.54
CA ILE A 40 0.43 16.29 -6.27
C ILE A 40 1.33 15.11 -5.95
N LEU A 41 0.73 14.04 -5.44
CA LEU A 41 1.33 12.73 -5.31
C LEU A 41 0.48 11.74 -6.12
N SER A 42 1.12 10.97 -7.01
CA SER A 42 0.47 9.90 -7.75
C SER A 42 1.04 8.56 -7.32
N VAL A 43 0.17 7.64 -6.90
CA VAL A 43 0.59 6.34 -6.36
C VAL A 43 0.09 5.23 -7.25
N PHE A 44 1.02 4.39 -7.73
CA PHE A 44 0.68 3.19 -8.47
C PHE A 44 0.37 2.05 -7.51
N ALA A 45 -0.91 1.88 -7.17
CA ALA A 45 -1.38 0.93 -6.16
C ALA A 45 -1.72 -0.47 -6.73
N PHE A 46 -2.18 -0.54 -7.99
CA PHE A 46 -2.52 -1.79 -8.68
C PHE A 46 -2.37 -1.63 -10.20
N SER A 47 -2.07 -2.73 -10.90
CA SER A 47 -1.84 -2.79 -12.35
C SER A 47 -2.47 -4.03 -12.99
N LEU A 48 -2.63 -4.02 -14.31
CA LEU A 48 -3.11 -5.18 -15.05
C LEU A 48 -2.27 -6.44 -14.81
N LEU A 49 -0.94 -6.29 -14.67
CA LEU A 49 -0.05 -7.42 -14.40
C LEU A 49 -0.25 -8.01 -12.99
N ASN A 50 -0.89 -7.29 -12.07
CA ASN A 50 -1.20 -7.83 -10.75
C ASN A 50 -2.33 -8.86 -10.77
N TYR A 51 -3.12 -8.94 -11.84
CA TYR A 51 -4.10 -10.02 -12.01
C TYR A 51 -3.47 -11.42 -12.14
N ASN A 52 -2.17 -11.50 -12.45
CA ASN A 52 -1.45 -12.78 -12.52
C ASN A 52 -1.04 -13.33 -11.12
N ARG A 53 -1.45 -12.66 -10.03
CA ARG A 53 -1.18 -13.08 -8.65
C ARG A 53 -2.29 -14.01 -8.15
N SER A 54 -2.09 -14.61 -6.96
CA SER A 54 -3.11 -15.48 -6.41
C SER A 54 -4.40 -14.69 -6.08
N PRO A 55 -5.59 -15.30 -6.18
CA PRO A 55 -6.85 -14.64 -5.84
C PRO A 55 -6.85 -14.03 -4.44
N GLU A 56 -6.22 -14.70 -3.48
CA GLU A 56 -6.08 -14.23 -2.10
C GLU A 56 -5.25 -12.94 -2.05
N GLU A 57 -4.11 -12.90 -2.75
CA GLU A 57 -3.26 -11.70 -2.80
C GLU A 57 -4.01 -10.53 -3.45
N ILE A 58 -4.76 -10.79 -4.53
CA ILE A 58 -5.59 -9.77 -5.19
C ILE A 58 -6.65 -9.22 -4.23
N HIS A 59 -7.37 -10.11 -3.52
CA HIS A 59 -8.38 -9.70 -2.55
C HIS A 59 -7.79 -8.81 -1.45
N ILE A 60 -6.62 -9.18 -0.93
CA ILE A 60 -5.90 -8.38 0.09
C ILE A 60 -5.51 -7.01 -0.46
N LEU A 61 -5.03 -6.92 -1.70
CA LEU A 61 -4.69 -5.63 -2.31
C LEU A 61 -5.91 -4.72 -2.43
N PHE A 62 -7.05 -5.22 -2.92
CA PHE A 62 -8.28 -4.43 -3.00
C PHE A 62 -8.82 -4.05 -1.62
N TYR A 63 -8.81 -4.99 -0.67
CA TYR A 63 -9.22 -4.74 0.71
C TYR A 63 -8.39 -3.60 1.33
N LEU A 64 -7.06 -3.67 1.24
CA LEU A 64 -6.19 -2.64 1.79
C LEU A 64 -6.39 -1.29 1.11
N ASN A 65 -6.48 -1.26 -0.23
CA ASN A 65 -6.72 -0.01 -0.96
C ASN A 65 -8.05 0.64 -0.52
N LEU A 66 -9.12 -0.15 -0.40
CA LEU A 66 -10.41 0.35 0.07
C LEU A 66 -10.34 0.81 1.52
N PHE A 67 -9.75 -0.02 2.41
CA PHE A 67 -9.59 0.28 3.83
C PHE A 67 -8.88 1.62 4.03
N PHE A 68 -7.74 1.87 3.38
CA PHE A 68 -7.04 3.13 3.56
C PHE A 68 -7.76 4.33 2.94
N LEU A 69 -8.56 4.15 1.89
CA LEU A 69 -9.32 5.25 1.27
C LEU A 69 -10.53 5.70 2.09
N ILE A 70 -11.21 4.77 2.77
CA ILE A 70 -12.46 5.10 3.50
C ILE A 70 -12.24 5.54 4.95
N ASN A 71 -11.05 5.31 5.51
CA ASN A 71 -10.74 5.69 6.89
C ASN A 71 -10.15 7.11 6.92
N GLU A 72 -11.02 8.09 7.20
CA GLU A 72 -10.66 9.51 7.27
C GLU A 72 -9.58 9.82 8.31
N GLU A 73 -9.45 8.99 9.36
CA GLU A 73 -8.39 9.11 10.38
C GLU A 73 -6.97 9.07 9.80
N TYR A 74 -6.78 8.53 8.58
CA TYR A 74 -5.46 8.53 7.92
C TYR A 74 -5.14 9.82 7.15
N PHE A 75 -6.06 10.78 7.08
CA PHE A 75 -5.93 12.01 6.29
C PHE A 75 -6.24 13.30 7.07
N LEU A 76 -6.60 13.19 8.35
CA LEU A 76 -6.85 14.30 9.29
C LEU A 76 -5.64 14.51 10.20
#